data_AF-A0A7Y0QQ64-F1
#
_entry.id   AF-A0A7Y0QQ64-F1
#
_cell.length_a   1.000
_cell.length_b   1.000
_cell.length_c   1.000
_cell.angle_alpha   90.00
_cell.angle_beta   90.00
_cell.angle_gamma   90.00
#
_symmetry.space_group_name_H-M   'P 1'
#
loop_
_entity.id
_entity.type
_entity.pdbx_description
1 polymer ?
#
loop_
_entity_poly.entity_id
_entity_poly.type
_entity_poly.pdbx_seq_one_letter_code
_entity_poly.pdbx_strand_id
1 'polypeptide(L)'
;MTQPNSTGSHAYEIPPTEAEVRAQNSSLGDILSEVSRDVSTLMRQEVELAKAELKESGTKAGKGAGMLAGAGVAGHFVLVFLSIALMLALTLWIGMAWSAVIVAVIWAIIAAVLAAKGKKEMKTVRGMPQTAETIKEIPPTLKPGEETP
;
A
#
# COMPACT_ATOMS: atom_id res chain seq x y z
N MET A 1 70.54 -40.45 38.78
CA MET A 1 70.00 -39.07 38.70
C MET A 1 69.16 -38.99 37.43
N THR A 2 67.85 -39.04 37.60
CA THR A 2 66.81 -39.06 36.56
C THR A 2 66.46 -37.64 36.13
N GLN A 3 66.58 -37.34 34.83
CA GLN A 3 66.02 -36.13 34.21
C GLN A 3 64.50 -36.32 34.04
N PRO A 4 63.64 -35.35 34.39
CA PRO A 4 62.20 -35.47 34.17
C PRO A 4 61.82 -35.08 32.74
N ASN A 5 60.97 -35.92 32.16
CA ASN A 5 60.27 -35.72 30.90
C ASN A 5 59.24 -34.58 31.06
N SER A 6 59.31 -33.54 30.23
CA SER A 6 58.31 -32.48 30.16
C SER A 6 57.31 -32.79 29.05
N THR A 7 56.13 -33.25 29.44
CA THR A 7 54.97 -33.45 28.58
C THR A 7 54.51 -32.10 28.04
N GLY A 8 54.84 -31.81 26.77
CA GLY A 8 54.31 -30.64 26.05
C GLY A 8 52.82 -30.86 25.76
N SER A 9 51.97 -30.06 26.40
CA SER A 9 50.57 -29.93 26.02
C SER A 9 50.49 -29.25 24.64
N HIS A 10 50.14 -30.01 23.60
CA HIS A 10 49.68 -29.42 22.35
C HIS A 10 48.29 -28.80 22.58
N ALA A 11 48.29 -27.57 23.11
CA ALA A 11 47.11 -26.74 23.09
C ALA A 11 46.73 -26.54 21.62
N TYR A 12 45.48 -26.87 21.29
CA TYR A 12 44.91 -26.60 19.97
C TYR A 12 44.86 -25.08 19.80
N GLU A 13 45.90 -24.49 19.22
CA GLU A 13 45.96 -23.07 18.91
C GLU A 13 45.03 -22.87 17.71
N ILE A 14 43.80 -22.42 17.99
CA ILE A 14 42.83 -22.12 16.95
C ILE A 14 43.47 -21.04 16.06
N PRO A 15 43.69 -21.31 14.76
CA PRO A 15 44.26 -20.31 13.88
C PRO A 15 43.33 -19.09 13.90
N PRO A 16 43.88 -17.87 13.99
CA PRO A 16 43.08 -16.66 14.06
C PRO A 16 42.13 -16.60 12.87
N THR A 17 40.87 -16.21 13.13
CA THR A 17 39.87 -16.07 12.07
C THR A 17 40.32 -14.99 11.07
N GLU A 18 39.90 -15.06 9.80
CA GLU A 18 40.26 -14.02 8.82
C GLU A 18 39.83 -12.61 9.29
N ALA A 19 38.76 -12.53 10.07
CA ALA A 19 38.32 -11.32 10.74
C ALA A 19 39.33 -10.83 11.80
N GLU A 20 39.90 -11.73 12.61
CA GLU A 20 40.96 -11.42 13.60
C GLU A 20 42.24 -10.92 12.93
N VAL A 21 42.69 -11.60 11.87
CA VAL A 21 43.93 -11.25 11.15
C VAL A 21 43.74 -9.92 10.43
N ARG A 22 42.56 -9.66 9.87
CA ARG A 22 42.24 -8.37 9.25
C ARG A 22 42.13 -7.26 10.29
N ALA A 23 41.47 -7.50 11.43
CA ALA A 23 41.34 -6.52 12.51
C ALA A 23 42.70 -6.11 13.12
N GLN A 24 43.68 -7.03 13.18
CA GLN A 24 45.04 -6.72 13.62
C GLN A 24 45.84 -5.88 12.61
N ASN A 25 45.46 -5.91 11.33
CA ASN A 25 46.17 -5.20 10.25
C ASN A 25 45.41 -3.97 9.72
N SER A 26 44.15 -3.77 10.10
CA SER A 26 43.30 -2.66 9.67
C SER A 26 43.30 -1.53 10.70
N SER A 27 43.36 -0.30 10.22
CA SER A 27 43.23 0.86 11.10
C SER A 27 41.77 1.03 11.56
N LEU A 28 41.55 1.75 12.67
CA LEU A 28 40.20 2.11 13.13
C LEU A 28 39.38 2.84 12.06
N GLY A 29 40.04 3.57 11.16
CA GLY A 29 39.39 4.24 10.03
C GLY A 29 38.90 3.27 8.96
N ASP A 30 39.62 2.17 8.72
CA ASP A 30 39.25 1.15 7.73
C ASP A 30 38.01 0.36 8.19
N ILE A 31 37.95 0.01 9.48
CA ILE A 31 36.79 -0.70 10.07
C ILE A 31 35.55 0.19 10.03
N LEU A 32 35.69 1.49 10.35
CA LEU A 32 34.56 2.44 10.31
C LEU A 32 34.06 2.65 8.87
N SER A 33 34.98 2.70 7.90
CA SER A 33 34.67 2.80 6.48
C SER A 33 33.92 1.56 5.96
N GLU A 34 34.35 0.36 6.38
CA GLU A 34 33.71 -0.91 6.01
C GLU A 34 32.29 -1.01 6.60
N VAL A 35 32.12 -0.72 7.89
CA VAL A 35 30.78 -0.68 8.53
C VAL A 35 29.87 0.35 7.86
N SER A 36 30.38 1.53 7.55
CA SER A 36 29.61 2.55 6.82
C SER A 36 29.20 2.06 5.43
N ARG A 37 30.04 1.27 4.76
CA ARG A 37 29.75 0.70 3.45
C ARG A 37 28.72 -0.42 3.53
N ASP A 38 28.78 -1.24 4.57
CA ASP A 38 27.83 -2.32 4.81
C ASP A 38 26.45 -1.78 5.16
N VAL A 39 26.37 -0.76 6.04
CA VAL A 39 25.11 -0.07 6.35
C VAL A 39 24.52 0.59 5.10
N SER A 40 25.34 1.25 4.28
CA SER A 40 24.90 1.83 3.00
C SER A 40 24.37 0.76 2.03
N THR A 41 24.98 -0.43 2.05
CA THR A 41 24.54 -1.57 1.23
C THR A 41 23.21 -2.14 1.72
N LEU A 42 23.03 -2.33 3.02
CA LEU A 42 21.76 -2.77 3.62
C LEU A 42 20.63 -1.79 3.35
N MET A 43 20.88 -0.48 3.51
CA MET A 43 19.90 0.57 3.21
C MET A 43 19.48 0.53 1.73
N ARG A 44 20.42 0.35 0.81
CA ARG A 44 20.11 0.17 -0.62
C ARG A 44 19.25 -1.07 -0.85
N GLN A 45 19.57 -2.19 -0.19
CA GLN A 45 18.81 -3.44 -0.30
C GLN A 45 17.38 -3.31 0.25
N GLU A 46 17.18 -2.67 1.41
CA GLU A 46 15.83 -2.43 1.93
C GLU A 46 15.01 -1.53 1.00
N VAL A 47 15.63 -0.50 0.42
CA VAL A 47 14.97 0.34 -0.59
C VAL A 47 14.62 -0.46 -1.84
N GLU A 48 15.51 -1.34 -2.32
CA GLU A 48 15.24 -2.21 -3.46
C GLU A 48 14.13 -3.23 -3.16
N LEU A 49 14.12 -3.80 -1.95
CA LEU A 49 13.08 -4.72 -1.50
C LEU A 49 11.73 -4.01 -1.37
N ALA A 50 11.69 -2.86 -0.71
CA ALA A 50 10.49 -2.05 -0.60
C ALA A 50 9.97 -1.63 -1.98
N LYS A 51 10.86 -1.26 -2.92
CA LYS A 51 10.47 -1.00 -4.31
C LYS A 51 9.88 -2.23 -4.99
N ALA A 52 10.45 -3.41 -4.78
CA ALA A 52 9.93 -4.66 -5.33
C ALA A 52 8.54 -5.00 -4.77
N GLU A 53 8.35 -4.89 -3.45
CA GLU A 53 7.09 -5.14 -2.77
C GLU A 53 6.01 -4.13 -3.16
N LEU A 54 6.37 -2.85 -3.28
CA LEU A 54 5.47 -1.81 -3.80
C LEU A 54 5.07 -2.08 -5.25
N LYS A 55 6.00 -2.52 -6.10
CA LYS A 55 5.71 -2.87 -7.50
C LYS A 55 4.78 -4.09 -7.58
N GLU A 56 5.04 -5.13 -6.79
CA GLU A 56 4.21 -6.32 -6.74
C GLU A 56 2.80 -5.99 -6.23
N SER A 57 2.72 -5.26 -5.11
CA SER A 57 1.47 -4.80 -4.51
C SER A 57 0.70 -3.89 -5.46
N GLY A 58 1.37 -2.95 -6.11
CA GLY A 58 0.79 -2.05 -7.10
C GLY A 58 0.29 -2.80 -8.34
N THR A 59 1.00 -3.84 -8.79
CA THR A 59 0.56 -4.69 -9.90
C THR A 59 -0.67 -5.51 -9.53
N LYS A 60 -0.67 -6.14 -8.34
CA LYS A 60 -1.82 -6.90 -7.84
C LYS A 60 -3.04 -6.00 -7.65
N ALA A 61 -2.87 -4.85 -7.01
CA ALA A 61 -3.92 -3.86 -6.84
C ALA A 61 -4.44 -3.33 -8.19
N GLY A 62 -3.54 -3.02 -9.12
CA GLY A 62 -3.89 -2.57 -10.47
C GLY A 62 -4.66 -3.62 -11.27
N LYS A 63 -4.24 -4.89 -11.21
CA LYS A 63 -4.97 -6.00 -11.84
C LYS A 63 -6.35 -6.19 -11.21
N GLY A 64 -6.45 -6.12 -9.88
CA GLY A 64 -7.71 -6.16 -9.15
C GLY A 64 -8.66 -5.03 -9.54
N ALA A 65 -8.17 -3.79 -9.55
CA ALA A 65 -8.92 -2.62 -9.97
C ALA A 65 -9.36 -2.74 -11.44
N GLY A 66 -8.49 -3.22 -12.32
CA GLY A 66 -8.81 -3.48 -13.73
C GLY A 66 -9.90 -4.54 -13.92
N MET A 67 -9.84 -5.65 -13.17
CA MET A 67 -10.89 -6.68 -13.18
C MET A 67 -12.22 -6.13 -12.67
N LEU A 68 -12.23 -5.34 -11.59
CA LEU A 68 -13.45 -4.72 -11.06
C LEU A 68 -14.04 -3.69 -12.04
N ALA A 69 -13.21 -2.87 -12.68
CA ALA A 69 -13.64 -1.95 -13.72
C ALA A 69 -14.26 -2.71 -14.90
N GLY A 70 -13.59 -3.77 -15.38
CA GLY A 70 -14.10 -4.64 -16.43
C GLY A 70 -15.42 -5.32 -16.05
N ALA A 71 -15.54 -5.82 -14.82
CA ALA A 71 -16.78 -6.40 -14.30
C ALA A 71 -17.91 -5.36 -14.22
N GLY A 72 -17.61 -4.11 -13.87
CA GLY A 72 -18.57 -3.01 -13.90
C GLY A 72 -19.11 -2.74 -15.30
N VAL A 73 -18.23 -2.68 -16.30
CA VAL A 73 -18.62 -2.50 -17.71
C VAL A 73 -19.43 -3.69 -18.22
N ALA A 74 -18.95 -4.92 -17.98
CA ALA A 74 -19.67 -6.13 -18.38
C ALA A 74 -21.05 -6.23 -17.71
N GLY A 75 -21.13 -5.94 -16.41
CA GLY A 75 -22.38 -5.89 -15.66
C GLY A 75 -23.34 -4.83 -16.21
N HIS A 76 -22.84 -3.67 -16.62
CA HIS A 76 -23.66 -2.64 -17.28
C HIS A 76 -24.28 -3.16 -18.59
N PHE A 77 -23.51 -3.84 -19.44
CA PHE A 77 -24.05 -4.45 -20.66
C PHE A 77 -25.08 -5.55 -20.38
N VAL A 78 -24.84 -6.39 -19.37
CA VAL A 78 -25.83 -7.39 -18.94
C VAL A 78 -27.16 -6.72 -18.57
N LEU A 79 -27.12 -5.62 -17.82
CA LEU A 79 -28.31 -4.88 -17.43
C LEU A 79 -29.03 -4.27 -18.65
N VAL A 80 -28.30 -3.74 -19.63
CA VAL A 80 -28.87 -3.23 -20.89
C VAL A 80 -29.57 -4.35 -21.66
N PHE A 81 -28.90 -5.48 -21.87
CA PHE A 81 -29.50 -6.61 -22.60
C PHE A 81 -30.68 -7.23 -21.86
N LEU A 82 -30.63 -7.35 -20.53
CA LEU A 82 -31.78 -7.77 -19.74
C LEU A 82 -32.96 -6.80 -19.86
N SER A 83 -32.69 -5.49 -19.93
CA SER A 83 -33.74 -4.48 -20.11
C SER A 83 -34.43 -4.60 -21.46
N ILE A 84 -33.65 -4.81 -22.52
CA ILE A 84 -34.18 -5.05 -23.87
C ILE A 84 -34.95 -6.37 -23.91
N ALA A 85 -34.39 -7.45 -23.38
CA ALA A 85 -35.05 -8.75 -23.32
C ALA A 85 -36.37 -8.69 -22.55
N LEU A 86 -36.40 -8.00 -21.40
CA LEU A 86 -37.61 -7.78 -20.62
C LEU A 86 -38.64 -6.96 -21.41
N MET A 87 -38.22 -5.88 -22.07
CA MET A 87 -39.11 -5.07 -22.90
C MET A 87 -39.72 -5.88 -24.04
N LEU A 88 -38.91 -6.67 -24.75
CA LEU A 88 -39.38 -7.55 -25.83
C LEU A 88 -40.32 -8.63 -25.31
N ALA A 89 -40.01 -9.23 -24.15
CA ALA A 89 -40.85 -10.22 -23.52
C ALA A 89 -42.23 -9.65 -23.14
N LEU A 90 -42.27 -8.46 -22.54
CA LEU A 90 -43.53 -7.77 -22.19
C LEU A 90 -44.30 -7.33 -23.44
N THR A 91 -43.59 -6.98 -24.52
CA THR A 91 -44.23 -6.52 -25.77
C THR A 91 -45.22 -7.54 -26.32
N LEU A 92 -44.96 -8.84 -26.11
CA LEU A 92 -45.85 -9.93 -26.51
C LEU A 92 -47.23 -9.91 -25.85
N TRP A 93 -47.37 -9.23 -24.71
CA TRP A 93 -48.60 -9.22 -23.90
C TRP A 93 -49.31 -7.86 -23.91
N ILE A 94 -48.54 -6.77 -23.83
CA ILE A 94 -49.06 -5.41 -23.59
C ILE A 94 -48.64 -4.37 -24.64
N GLY A 95 -47.86 -4.79 -25.65
CA GLY A 95 -47.33 -3.92 -26.69
C GLY A 95 -46.09 -3.11 -26.28
N MET A 96 -45.39 -2.57 -27.27
CA MET A 96 -44.05 -2.01 -27.12
C MET A 96 -44.02 -0.75 -26.24
N ALA A 97 -45.00 0.14 -26.41
CA ALA A 97 -45.06 1.40 -25.67
C ALA A 97 -45.19 1.17 -24.15
N TRP A 98 -46.15 0.34 -23.73
CA TRP A 98 -46.36 0.04 -22.32
C TRP A 98 -45.23 -0.79 -21.70
N SER A 99 -44.61 -1.68 -22.50
CA SER A 99 -43.41 -2.41 -22.09
C SER A 99 -42.25 -1.46 -21.77
N ALA A 100 -42.01 -0.47 -22.64
CA ALA A 100 -40.97 0.53 -22.42
C ALA A 100 -41.23 1.37 -21.15
N VAL A 101 -42.48 1.77 -20.90
CA VAL A 101 -42.87 2.50 -19.68
C VAL A 101 -42.59 1.66 -18.43
N ILE A 102 -42.96 0.38 -18.41
CA ILE A 102 -42.73 -0.47 -17.23
C ILE A 102 -41.23 -0.62 -16.97
N VAL A 103 -40.42 -0.90 -17.99
CA VAL A 103 -38.96 -1.01 -17.85
C VAL A 103 -38.35 0.31 -17.37
N ALA A 104 -38.84 1.46 -17.85
CA ALA A 104 -38.41 2.77 -17.39
C ALA A 104 -38.75 3.01 -15.91
N VAL A 105 -39.95 2.64 -15.45
CA VAL A 105 -40.34 2.75 -14.04
C VAL A 105 -39.46 1.87 -13.14
N ILE A 106 -39.15 0.64 -13.57
CA ILE A 106 -38.22 -0.25 -12.84
C ILE A 106 -36.86 0.44 -12.66
N TRP A 107 -36.31 1.01 -13.73
CA TRP A 107 -35.04 1.73 -13.67
C TRP A 107 -35.10 3.00 -12.82
N ALA A 108 -36.22 3.73 -12.85
CA ALA A 108 -36.43 4.90 -11.99
C ALA A 108 -36.39 4.52 -10.50
N ILE A 109 -37.01 3.40 -10.13
CA ILE A 109 -36.98 2.89 -8.75
C ILE A 109 -35.55 2.48 -8.36
N ILE A 110 -34.86 1.71 -9.21
CA ILE A 110 -33.47 1.30 -8.97
C ILE A 110 -32.58 2.54 -8.78
N ALA A 111 -32.69 3.53 -9.68
CA ALA A 111 -31.93 4.77 -9.60
C ALA A 111 -32.22 5.55 -8.32
N ALA A 112 -33.48 5.67 -7.90
CA ALA A 112 -33.86 6.34 -6.65
C ALA A 112 -33.24 5.64 -5.42
N VAL A 113 -33.27 4.31 -5.37
CA VAL A 113 -32.65 3.52 -4.29
C VAL A 113 -31.13 3.70 -4.27
N LEU A 114 -30.47 3.60 -5.43
CA LEU A 114 -29.03 3.78 -5.54
C LEU A 114 -28.60 5.20 -5.15
N ALA A 115 -29.32 6.22 -5.60
CA ALA A 115 -29.07 7.61 -5.22
C ALA A 115 -29.25 7.83 -3.71
N ALA A 116 -30.28 7.25 -3.11
CA ALA A 116 -30.52 7.33 -1.67
C ALA A 116 -29.40 6.65 -0.86
N LYS A 117 -28.98 5.44 -1.25
CA LYS A 117 -27.86 4.73 -0.61
C LYS A 117 -26.53 5.47 -0.81
N GLY A 118 -26.23 5.90 -2.03
CA GLY A 118 -25.03 6.68 -2.33
C GLY A 118 -24.97 7.95 -1.49
N LYS A 119 -26.09 8.68 -1.37
CA LYS A 119 -26.17 9.87 -0.51
C LYS A 119 -25.95 9.54 0.97
N LYS A 120 -26.37 8.36 1.45
CA LYS A 120 -26.12 7.90 2.83
C LYS A 120 -24.64 7.59 3.06
N GLU A 121 -24.01 6.85 2.15
CA GLU A 121 -22.58 6.51 2.25
C GLU A 121 -21.67 7.75 2.08
N MET A 122 -22.04 8.70 1.23
CA MET A 122 -21.28 9.96 1.14
C MET A 122 -21.37 10.80 2.42
N LYS A 123 -22.47 10.68 3.18
CA LYS A 123 -22.62 11.35 4.48
C LYS A 123 -21.77 10.70 5.57
N THR A 124 -21.56 9.38 5.53
CA THR A 124 -20.69 8.68 6.48
C THR A 124 -19.21 8.98 6.20
N VAL A 125 -18.81 9.07 4.92
CA VAL A 125 -17.43 9.46 4.54
C VAL A 125 -17.14 10.94 4.82
N ARG A 126 -18.13 11.83 4.73
CA ARG A 126 -18.02 13.25 5.14
C ARG A 126 -17.87 13.47 6.65
N GLY A 127 -17.88 12.42 7.45
CA GLY A 127 -17.46 12.44 8.85
C GLY A 127 -15.93 12.43 9.07
N MET A 128 -15.12 12.55 8.00
CA MET A 128 -13.67 12.82 8.10
C MET A 128 -13.46 14.33 8.33
N PRO A 129 -12.66 14.72 9.33
CA PRO A 129 -13.03 15.75 10.29
C PRO A 129 -12.92 17.18 9.73
N GLN A 130 -13.67 18.08 10.37
CA GLN A 130 -13.62 19.54 10.24
C GLN A 130 -12.24 20.15 10.60
N THR A 131 -11.15 19.39 10.51
CA THR A 131 -9.78 19.86 10.81
C THR A 131 -9.22 20.81 9.74
N ALA A 132 -9.91 20.98 8.61
CA ALA A 132 -9.61 22.06 7.68
C ALA A 132 -10.04 23.45 8.21
N GLU A 133 -10.96 23.50 9.18
CA GLU A 133 -11.31 24.75 9.89
C GLU A 133 -10.35 25.03 11.07
N THR A 134 -9.81 23.99 11.73
CA THR A 134 -8.82 24.18 12.81
C THR A 134 -7.48 24.74 12.32
N ILE A 135 -7.09 24.53 11.06
CA ILE A 135 -5.87 25.17 10.49
C ILE A 135 -6.04 26.68 10.31
N LYS A 136 -7.27 27.21 10.35
CA LYS A 136 -7.54 28.66 10.34
C LYS A 136 -7.56 29.30 11.74
N GLU A 137 -7.47 28.52 12.81
CA GLU A 137 -7.36 28.99 14.20
C GLU A 137 -5.93 28.81 14.76
N ILE A 138 -4.89 29.02 13.96
CA ILE A 138 -3.56 29.25 14.51
C ILE A 138 -3.46 30.75 14.81
N PRO A 139 -3.63 31.21 16.06
CA PRO A 139 -3.49 32.61 16.41
C PRO A 139 -2.06 33.10 16.08
N PRO A 140 -1.90 34.37 15.64
CA PRO A 140 -0.60 34.95 15.26
C PRO A 140 0.38 35.15 16.45
N THR A 141 0.15 34.52 17.60
CA THR A 141 0.94 34.69 18.83
C THR A 141 2.19 33.81 18.91
N LEU A 142 2.46 32.97 17.92
CA LEU A 142 3.76 32.29 17.79
C LEU A 142 4.72 33.08 16.90
N LYS A 143 5.05 34.30 17.34
CA LYS A 143 6.31 34.97 16.99
C LYS A 143 7.21 35.04 18.23
N PRO A 144 7.96 33.98 18.59
CA PRO A 144 9.11 34.11 19.46
C PRO A 144 10.25 34.70 18.61
N GLY A 145 10.50 36.00 18.72
CA GLY A 145 11.59 36.60 17.95
C GLY A 145 11.71 38.12 17.95
N GLU A 146 10.96 38.86 18.76
CA GLU A 146 11.32 40.26 19.03
C GLU A 146 12.09 40.34 20.35
N GLU A 147 13.36 39.99 20.20
CA GLU A 147 14.46 40.42 21.04
C GLU A 147 14.37 41.95 21.22
N THR A 148 14.25 42.41 22.46
CA THR A 148 14.32 43.85 22.78
C THR A 148 15.69 44.12 23.39
N PRO A 149 16.50 45.04 22.83
CA PRO A 149 17.81 45.44 23.38
C PRO A 149 17.70 46.27 24.67
#